data_AF-A0A368YA11-F1
#
_entry.id   AF-A0A368YA11-F1
#
_cell.length_a   1.000
_cell.length_b   1.000
_cell.length_c   1.000
_cell.angle_alpha   90.00
_cell.angle_beta   90.00
_cell.angle_gamma   90.00
#
_symmetry.space_group_name_H-M   'P 1'
#
loop_
_entity.id
_entity.type
_entity.pdbx_description
1 polymer ?
#
loop_
_entity_poly.entity_id
_entity_poly.type
_entity_poly.pdbx_seq_one_letter_code
_entity_poly.pdbx_strand_id
1 'polypeptide(L)' 'MKTVIKIIIMVIYMFLLSYLPSVYDVPKDTLYIVVFFPLGIGGILLIDYLFKDKDKTKPQ' A
#
# COMPACT_ATOMS: atom_id res chain seq x y z
N MET A 1 10.88 9.22 14.71
CA MET A 1 10.22 7.88 14.80
C MET A 1 9.02 7.72 13.87
N LYS A 2 8.04 8.65 13.86
CA LYS A 2 6.83 8.52 13.02
C LYS A 2 7.11 8.33 11.52
N THR A 3 8.16 8.96 10.98
CA THR A 3 8.55 8.82 9.56
C THR A 3 9.16 7.45 9.24
N VAL A 4 9.99 6.91 10.14
CA VAL A 4 10.63 5.59 9.95
C VAL A 4 9.57 4.49 9.91
N ILE A 5 8.56 4.58 10.78
CA ILE A 5 7.42 3.64 10.79
C ILE A 5 6.64 3.69 9.48
N LYS A 6 6.40 4.87 8.89
CA LYS A 6 5.74 5.01 7.58
C LYS A 6 6.52 4.33 6.47
N ILE A 7 7.85 4.46 6.48
CA ILE A 7 8.74 3.82 5.50
C ILE A 7 8.69 2.30 5.66
N ILE A 8 8.74 1.78 6.90
CA ILE A 8 8.64 0.34 7.17
C ILE A 8 7.31 -0.22 6.64
N ILE A 9 6.20 0.47 6.90
CA ILE A 9 4.87 0.05 6.42
C ILE A 9 4.84 0.04 4.89
N MET A 10 5.41 1.03 4.20
CA MET A 10 5.51 1.04 2.74
C MET A 10 6.35 -0.12 2.18
N VAL A 11 7.48 -0.43 2.81
CA VAL A 11 8.35 -1.53 2.39
C VAL A 11 7.64 -2.88 2.54
N ILE A 12 6.95 -3.09 3.66
CA ILE A 12 6.13 -4.29 3.89
C ILE A 12 5.00 -4.38 2.86
N TYR A 13 4.38 -3.24 2.52
CA TYR A 13 3.33 -3.17 1.51
C TYR A 13 3.82 -3.59 0.12
N MET A 14 4.95 -3.05 -0.33
CA MET A 14 5.58 -3.42 -1.60
C MET A 14 6.02 -4.89 -1.62
N PHE A 15 6.50 -5.39 -0.49
CA PHE A 15 6.89 -6.80 -0.36
C PHE A 15 5.68 -7.72 -0.51
N LEU A 16 4.54 -7.43 0.15
CA LEU A 16 3.28 -8.18 -0.01
C LEU A 16 2.79 -8.15 -1.46
N LEU A 17 2.84 -6.99 -2.11
CA LEU A 17 2.49 -6.82 -3.52
C LEU A 17 3.31 -7.70 -4.46
N SER A 18 4.59 -7.89 -4.16
CA SER A 18 5.49 -8.70 -4.99
C SER A 18 5.44 -10.19 -4.64
N TYR A 19 5.17 -10.51 -3.37
CA TYR A 19 5.20 -11.87 -2.84
C TYR A 19 3.92 -12.66 -3.11
N LEU A 20 2.73 -12.06 -2.91
CA LEU A 20 1.46 -12.76 -3.16
C LEU A 20 1.31 -13.29 -4.59
N PRO A 21 1.65 -12.52 -5.65
CA PRO A 21 1.63 -13.03 -7.01
C PRO A 21 2.57 -14.22 -7.24
N SER A 22 3.73 -14.21 -6.55
CA SER A 22 4.75 -15.24 -6.69
C SER A 22 4.40 -16.54 -5.98
N VAL A 23 3.57 -16.50 -4.92
CA VAL A 23 3.21 -17.68 -4.12
C VAL A 23 1.99 -18.40 -4.67
N TYR A 24 1.00 -17.66 -5.16
CA TYR A 24 -0.31 -18.25 -5.46
C TYR A 24 -0.45 -18.80 -6.89
N ASP A 25 0.56 -18.65 -7.76
CA ASP A 25 0.59 -19.12 -9.16
C ASP A 25 -0.75 -18.90 -9.91
N VAL A 26 -1.44 -17.80 -9.57
CA VAL A 26 -2.79 -17.52 -10.05
C VAL A 26 -2.66 -17.08 -11.51
N PRO A 27 -3.60 -17.49 -12.40
CA PRO A 27 -3.65 -17.00 -13.75
C PRO A 27 -3.52 -15.47 -13.78
N LYS A 28 -2.56 -14.96 -14.57
CA LYS A 28 -2.15 -13.54 -14.56
C LYS A 28 -3.34 -12.59 -14.65
N ASP A 29 -4.36 -12.95 -15.43
CA ASP A 29 -5.56 -12.14 -15.66
C ASP A 29 -6.41 -11.98 -14.38
N THR A 30 -6.55 -13.04 -13.58
CA THR A 30 -7.30 -13.02 -12.31
C THR A 30 -6.47 -12.40 -11.19
N LEU A 31 -5.16 -12.63 -11.19
CA LEU A 31 -4.23 -12.07 -10.21
C LEU A 31 -4.19 -10.53 -10.31
N TYR A 32 -4.16 -9.99 -11.54
CA TYR A 32 -4.18 -8.54 -11.75
C TYR A 32 -5.46 -7.87 -11.23
N ILE A 33 -6.62 -8.51 -11.37
CA ILE A 33 -7.88 -7.89 -10.93
C ILE A 33 -8.11 -8.10 -9.44
N VAL A 34 -7.84 -9.29 -8.91
CA VAL A 34 -8.17 -9.63 -7.52
C VAL A 34 -7.10 -9.18 -6.54
N VAL A 35 -5.84 -9.06 -6.98
CA VAL A 35 -4.72 -8.73 -6.09
C VAL A 35 -4.24 -7.30 -6.37
N PHE A 36 -3.98 -6.94 -7.63
CA PHE A 36 -3.48 -5.60 -7.97
C PHE A 36 -4.51 -4.49 -7.81
N PHE A 37 -5.81 -4.73 -8.03
CA PHE A 37 -6.83 -3.69 -7.83
C PHE A 37 -7.03 -3.32 -6.34
N PRO A 38 -7.31 -4.27 -5.42
CA PRO A 38 -7.43 -3.93 -4.01
C PRO A 38 -6.08 -3.56 -3.36
N LEU A 39 -4.94 -4.06 -3.84
CA LEU A 39 -3.64 -3.58 -3.37
C LEU A 39 -3.25 -2.23 -4.00
N GLY A 40 -3.71 -1.90 -5.20
CA GLY A 40 -3.50 -0.57 -5.78
C GLY A 40 -4.29 0.48 -4.99
N ILE A 41 -5.58 0.24 -4.81
CA ILE A 41 -6.48 1.12 -4.04
C ILE A 41 -6.06 1.16 -2.58
N GLY A 42 -5.79 0.00 -1.97
CA GLY A 42 -5.30 -0.11 -0.60
C GLY A 42 -3.99 0.65 -0.40
N GLY A 43 -3.08 0.64 -1.39
CA GLY A 43 -1.83 1.36 -1.34
C GLY A 43 -2.03 2.88 -1.37
N ILE A 44 -2.90 3.37 -2.26
CA ILE A 44 -3.25 4.80 -2.35
C ILE A 44 -3.91 5.28 -1.04
N LEU A 45 -4.86 4.51 -0.50
CA LEU A 45 -5.53 4.83 0.77
C LEU A 45 -4.56 4.77 1.95
N LEU A 46 -3.62 3.82 1.95
CA LEU A 46 -2.60 3.70 2.98
C LEU A 46 -1.62 4.88 2.92
N ILE A 47 -1.24 5.33 1.72
CA ILE A 47 -0.47 6.56 1.53
C ILE A 47 -1.25 7.75 2.07
N ASP A 48 -2.50 7.94 1.64
CA ASP A 48 -3.34 9.04 2.11
C ASP A 48 -3.44 9.01 3.64
N TYR A 49 -3.80 7.88 4.24
CA TYR A 49 -3.88 7.71 5.68
C TYR A 49 -2.56 8.02 6.41
N LEU A 50 -1.43 7.51 5.91
CA LEU A 50 -0.13 7.76 6.52
C LEU A 50 0.33 9.22 6.36
N PHE A 51 -0.08 9.93 5.32
CA PHE A 51 0.38 11.29 5.04
C PHE A 51 -0.65 12.40 5.38
N LYS A 52 -1.90 12.03 5.69
CA LYS A 52 -3.01 12.93 6.05
C LYS A 52 -2.75 13.82 7.27
N ASP A 53 -1.92 13.38 8.21
CA ASP A 53 -1.54 14.21 9.36
C ASP A 53 -0.55 15.34 9.02
N LYS A 54 -0.01 15.42 7.79
CA LYS A 54 0.82 16.56 7.39
C LYS A 54 0.01 17.84 7.11
N ASP A 55 -1.31 17.75 6.95
CA ASP A 55 -2.17 18.90 6.62
C ASP A 55 -2.89 19.55 7.82
N LYS A 56 -2.77 19.00 9.03
CA LYS A 56 -3.39 19.59 10.23
C LYS A 56 -2.64 20.82 10.79
N THR A 57 -1.66 21.34 10.08
CA THR A 57 -0.99 22.62 10.35
C THR A 57 -1.40 23.71 9.35
N LYS A 58 -2.69 23.79 9.01
CA LYS A 58 -3.29 25.03 8.52
C LYS A 58 -4.35 25.50 9.52
N PRO A 59 -4.13 26.63 10.20
CA PRO A 59 -5.19 27.28 10.94
C PRO A 59 -6.16 27.92 9.94
N GLN A 60 -7.43 27.53 9.99
CA GLN A 60 -8.56 28.37 9.62
C GLN A 60 -9.63 28.19 10.69
#